data_AF-A0A2K8X2X5-F1
#
_entry.id   AF-A0A2K8X2X5-F1
#
_cell.length_a   1.000
_cell.length_b   1.000
_cell.length_c   1.000
_cell.angle_alpha   90.00
_cell.angle_beta   90.00
_cell.angle_gamma   90.00
#
_symmetry.space_group_name_H-M   'P 1'
#
loop_
_entity.id
_entity.type
_entity.pdbx_description
1 polymer ?
#
loop_
_entity_poly.entity_id
_entity_poly.type
_entity_poly.pdbx_seq_one_letter_code
_entity_poly.pdbx_strand_id
1 'polypeptide(L)'
;MKQIIILFILLNTSLSYSQNETTSTKLFTKNIDSIQFSIWDIQTKEMSTFSSEEKEYEKELGSVTLSNKDKDLLITNLLNPKSYNGKSALLYHYNLVFDLYKNDSISVTVKISTLTGNITIDNKVSGVYFRNNCTLQFGEVLIALLDYYNFSNYFNEVHLNGITDHTTTDD
;
A
#
# COMPACT_ATOMS: atom_id res chain seq x y z
N MET A 1 38.81 -21.43 33.31
CA MET A 1 38.35 -21.54 31.90
C MET A 1 36.91 -22.03 31.76
N LYS A 2 36.41 -22.99 32.58
CA LYS A 2 35.01 -23.48 32.50
C LYS A 2 33.93 -22.43 32.80
N GLN A 3 34.21 -21.44 33.67
CA GLN A 3 33.24 -20.40 34.04
C GLN A 3 33.06 -19.30 32.97
N ILE A 4 34.04 -19.09 32.09
CA ILE A 4 33.95 -18.09 31.01
C ILE A 4 33.02 -18.56 29.88
N ILE A 5 32.96 -19.88 29.64
CA ILE A 5 32.12 -20.47 28.59
C ILE A 5 30.63 -20.35 28.94
N ILE A 6 30.28 -20.47 30.22
CA ILE A 6 28.88 -20.34 30.69
C ILE A 6 28.38 -18.90 30.53
N LEU A 7 29.25 -17.90 30.74
CA LEU A 7 28.91 -16.49 30.57
C LEU A 7 28.65 -16.15 29.08
N PHE A 8 29.39 -16.75 28.15
CA PHE A 8 29.16 -16.58 26.71
C PHE A 8 27.87 -17.22 26.21
N ILE A 9 27.46 -18.36 26.80
CA ILE A 9 26.22 -19.04 26.41
C ILE A 9 24.98 -18.24 26.90
N LEU A 10 25.06 -17.63 28.08
CA LEU A 10 23.97 -16.80 28.63
C LEU A 10 23.82 -15.43 27.94
N LEU A 11 24.90 -14.90 27.33
CA LEU A 11 24.85 -13.64 26.57
C LEU A 11 24.31 -13.80 25.14
N ASN A 12 24.26 -15.02 24.60
CA ASN A 12 23.69 -15.27 23.27
C ASN A 12 22.19 -15.57 23.29
N THR A 13 21.59 -15.86 24.45
CA THR A 13 20.14 -16.14 24.54
C THR A 13 19.28 -14.89 24.71
N SER A 14 19.87 -13.71 24.90
CA SER A 14 19.14 -12.45 25.08
C SER A 14 18.94 -11.63 23.79
N LEU A 15 19.42 -12.09 22.63
CA LEU A 15 19.39 -11.32 21.38
C LEU A 15 18.37 -11.76 20.33
N SER A 16 17.45 -12.69 20.64
CA SER A 16 16.52 -13.22 19.63
C SER A 16 15.05 -13.16 20.05
N TYR A 17 14.59 -11.97 20.44
CA TYR A 17 13.17 -11.59 20.34
C TYR A 17 13.04 -10.15 19.84
N SER A 18 13.73 -9.81 18.75
CA SER A 18 13.41 -8.61 17.98
C SER A 18 12.39 -8.98 16.91
N GLN A 19 11.13 -8.63 17.19
CA GLN A 19 10.11 -8.28 16.18
C GLN A 19 9.65 -9.40 15.24
N ASN A 20 8.77 -10.26 15.75
CA ASN A 20 7.75 -10.92 14.95
C ASN A 20 6.36 -10.64 15.53
N GLU A 21 6.14 -9.45 16.11
CA GLU A 21 4.76 -8.98 16.23
C GLU A 21 4.26 -8.77 14.80
N THR A 22 3.32 -9.60 14.41
CA THR A 22 2.64 -9.58 13.12
C THR A 22 2.01 -8.20 12.90
N THR A 23 2.75 -7.29 12.28
CA THR A 23 2.35 -5.93 11.89
C THR A 23 0.99 -5.95 11.18
N SER A 24 0.68 -7.05 10.46
CA SER A 24 -0.61 -7.35 9.83
C SER A 24 -1.81 -7.25 10.79
N THR A 25 -1.71 -7.71 12.04
CA THR A 25 -2.85 -7.70 12.99
C THR A 25 -3.15 -6.33 13.61
N LYS A 26 -2.17 -5.42 13.63
CA LYS A 26 -2.34 -4.04 14.13
C LYS A 26 -2.84 -3.08 13.06
N LEU A 27 -2.77 -3.47 11.78
CA LEU A 27 -3.10 -2.61 10.66
C LEU A 27 -4.61 -2.47 10.41
N PHE A 28 -5.40 -3.50 10.69
CA PHE A 28 -6.83 -3.49 10.38
C PHE A 28 -7.68 -4.12 11.48
N THR A 29 -8.77 -3.47 11.87
CA THR A 29 -9.84 -4.15 12.62
C THR A 29 -10.73 -4.88 11.63
N LYS A 30 -11.09 -6.14 11.90
CA LYS A 30 -11.94 -6.96 10.99
C LYS A 30 -13.31 -6.35 10.67
N ASN A 31 -13.75 -5.34 11.43
CA ASN A 31 -15.07 -4.73 11.27
C ASN A 31 -14.95 -3.42 10.48
N ILE A 32 -14.92 -3.54 9.15
CA ILE A 32 -15.00 -2.42 8.19
C ILE A 32 -16.36 -2.47 7.51
N ASP A 33 -17.09 -1.36 7.54
CA ASP A 33 -18.46 -1.26 7.05
C ASP A 33 -18.45 -1.14 5.51
N SER A 34 -17.69 -0.18 5.00
CA SER A 34 -17.55 0.10 3.57
C SER A 34 -16.14 0.54 3.20
N ILE A 35 -15.82 0.46 1.91
CA ILE A 35 -14.58 1.01 1.33
C ILE A 35 -14.95 1.90 0.16
N GLN A 36 -14.51 3.15 0.22
CA GLN A 36 -14.52 4.03 -0.94
C GLN A 36 -13.18 3.89 -1.67
N PHE A 37 -13.24 3.57 -2.95
CA PHE A 37 -12.10 3.54 -3.84
C PHE A 37 -12.13 4.78 -4.73
N SER A 38 -11.08 5.60 -4.68
CA SER A 38 -10.95 6.84 -5.43
C SER A 38 -9.65 6.85 -6.25
N ILE A 39 -9.73 7.52 -7.40
CA ILE A 39 -8.59 7.83 -8.26
C ILE A 39 -8.19 9.30 -8.07
N TRP A 40 -6.89 9.53 -7.89
CA TRP A 40 -6.33 10.85 -7.63
C TRP A 40 -5.25 11.21 -8.66
N ASP A 41 -5.30 12.45 -9.12
CA ASP A 41 -4.24 13.11 -9.87
C ASP A 41 -3.51 14.08 -8.95
N ILE A 42 -2.21 13.86 -8.77
CA ILE A 42 -1.41 14.53 -7.75
C ILE A 42 -0.08 14.95 -8.34
N GLN A 43 0.20 16.25 -8.19
CA GLN A 43 1.46 16.86 -8.53
C GLN A 43 2.10 17.40 -7.24
N THR A 44 3.26 16.86 -6.88
CA THR A 44 4.05 17.33 -5.72
C THR A 44 5.33 18.02 -6.18
N LYS A 45 5.97 18.80 -5.30
CA LYS A 45 7.31 19.35 -5.57
C LYS A 45 8.35 18.29 -5.95
N GLU A 46 8.23 17.07 -5.41
CA GLU A 46 9.15 15.97 -5.73
C GLU A 46 9.03 15.48 -7.17
N MET A 47 7.91 15.78 -7.85
CA MET A 47 7.64 15.46 -9.25
C MET A 47 7.95 16.61 -10.21
N SER A 48 8.18 17.80 -9.67
CA SER A 48 8.42 19.00 -10.45
C SER A 48 9.87 19.05 -10.92
N THR A 49 10.09 19.26 -12.22
CA THR A 49 11.43 19.62 -12.72
C THR A 49 11.74 21.08 -12.39
N PHE A 50 13.03 21.45 -12.38
CA PHE A 50 13.50 22.80 -12.01
C PHE A 50 12.88 23.95 -12.85
N SER A 51 12.27 23.63 -14.00
CA SER A 51 11.60 24.58 -14.91
C SER A 51 10.07 24.42 -14.95
N SER A 52 9.48 23.61 -14.07
CA SER A 52 8.03 23.41 -13.99
C SER A 52 7.33 24.65 -13.45
N GLU A 53 6.41 25.24 -14.22
CA GLU A 53 5.47 26.26 -13.73
C GLU A 53 4.25 25.65 -13.02
N GLU A 54 4.14 24.32 -12.98
CA GLU A 54 2.99 23.64 -12.40
C GLU A 54 2.98 23.80 -10.88
N LYS A 55 1.86 24.29 -10.36
CA LYS A 55 1.61 24.40 -8.92
C LYS A 55 1.28 23.02 -8.37
N GLU A 56 1.70 22.73 -7.14
CA GLU A 56 1.28 21.52 -6.44
C GLU A 56 -0.25 21.45 -6.38
N TYR A 57 -0.79 20.27 -6.65
CA TYR A 57 -2.23 20.03 -6.57
C TYR A 57 -2.53 18.59 -6.20
N GLU A 58 -3.72 18.39 -5.64
CA GLU A 58 -4.36 17.09 -5.46
C GLU A 58 -5.79 17.20 -5.99
N LYS A 59 -6.18 16.31 -6.90
CA LYS A 59 -7.50 16.31 -7.52
C LYS A 59 -8.05 14.90 -7.60
N GLU A 60 -9.21 14.66 -6.98
CA GLU A 60 -9.97 13.43 -7.21
C GLU A 60 -10.54 13.43 -8.64
N LEU A 61 -10.23 12.37 -9.39
CA LEU A 61 -10.75 12.16 -10.75
C LEU A 61 -12.06 11.39 -10.74
N GLY A 62 -12.26 10.51 -9.77
CA GLY A 62 -13.49 9.75 -9.59
C GLY A 62 -13.42 8.83 -8.38
N SER A 63 -14.58 8.40 -7.90
CA SER A 63 -14.69 7.48 -6.77
C SER A 63 -15.92 6.58 -6.84
N VAL A 64 -15.82 5.44 -6.18
CA VAL A 64 -16.87 4.42 -6.10
C VAL A 64 -16.83 3.72 -4.75
N THR A 65 -17.97 3.26 -4.26
CA THR A 65 -18.01 2.37 -3.10
C THR A 65 -17.87 0.93 -3.57
N LEU A 66 -16.90 0.19 -3.00
CA LEU A 66 -16.68 -1.20 -3.37
C LEU A 66 -17.86 -2.09 -2.96
N SER A 67 -18.14 -3.10 -3.79
CA SER A 67 -19.03 -4.20 -3.42
C SER A 67 -18.49 -4.96 -2.20
N ASN A 68 -19.35 -5.64 -1.45
CA ASN A 68 -18.90 -6.45 -0.30
C ASN A 68 -17.84 -7.49 -0.70
N LYS A 69 -18.01 -8.11 -1.88
CA LYS A 69 -17.06 -9.10 -2.41
C LYS A 69 -15.68 -8.48 -2.64
N ASP A 70 -15.64 -7.31 -3.25
CA ASP A 70 -14.38 -6.65 -3.61
C ASP A 70 -13.71 -6.01 -2.39
N LYS A 71 -14.51 -5.50 -1.44
CA LYS A 71 -14.05 -5.10 -0.11
C LYS A 71 -13.32 -6.27 0.56
N ASP A 72 -13.95 -7.44 0.64
CA ASP A 72 -13.38 -8.60 1.32
C ASP A 72 -12.11 -9.10 0.61
N LEU A 73 -12.10 -9.07 -0.73
CA LEU A 73 -10.93 -9.38 -1.54
C LEU A 73 -9.77 -8.42 -1.24
N LEU A 74 -10.02 -7.11 -1.22
CA LEU A 74 -9.01 -6.11 -0.92
C LEU A 74 -8.47 -6.27 0.51
N ILE A 75 -9.33 -6.39 1.51
CA ILE A 75 -8.92 -6.59 2.91
C ILE A 75 -8.07 -7.85 3.06
N THR A 76 -8.47 -8.94 2.41
CA THR A 76 -7.72 -10.20 2.44
C THR A 76 -6.31 -10.02 1.87
N ASN A 77 -6.19 -9.30 0.75
CA ASN A 77 -4.88 -9.02 0.15
C ASN A 77 -4.05 -8.05 1.00
N LEU A 78 -4.66 -7.02 1.60
CA LEU A 78 -3.95 -6.08 2.47
C LEU A 78 -3.40 -6.76 3.74
N LEU A 79 -4.12 -7.75 4.27
CA LEU A 79 -3.68 -8.53 5.44
C LEU A 79 -2.63 -9.58 5.09
N ASN A 80 -2.51 -9.97 3.82
CA ASN A 80 -1.59 -11.00 3.37
C ASN A 80 -0.15 -10.45 3.26
N PRO A 81 0.82 -10.98 4.02
CA PRO A 81 2.22 -10.55 3.91
C PRO A 81 2.81 -10.73 2.51
N LYS A 82 2.30 -11.69 1.71
CA LYS A 82 2.76 -11.93 0.33
C LYS A 82 2.35 -10.84 -0.66
N SER A 83 1.49 -9.91 -0.27
CA SER A 83 1.14 -8.74 -1.08
C SER A 83 2.23 -7.68 -1.09
N TYR A 84 3.32 -7.88 -0.33
CA TYR A 84 4.39 -6.91 -0.14
C TYR A 84 5.77 -7.51 -0.44
N ASN A 85 6.67 -6.71 -1.03
CA ASN A 85 8.01 -7.16 -1.44
C ASN A 85 9.18 -6.50 -0.68
N GLY A 86 8.90 -5.62 0.29
CA GLY A 86 9.91 -5.02 1.18
C GLY A 86 10.83 -3.97 0.53
N LYS A 87 10.56 -3.56 -0.72
CA LYS A 87 11.34 -2.49 -1.38
C LYS A 87 11.04 -1.13 -0.73
N SER A 88 12.08 -0.29 -0.63
CA SER A 88 11.96 1.06 -0.07
C SER A 88 11.17 1.98 -1.02
N ALA A 89 10.19 2.67 -0.44
CA ALA A 89 9.30 3.62 -1.12
C ALA A 89 9.79 5.06 -0.90
N LEU A 90 10.58 5.57 -1.85
CA LEU A 90 11.24 6.90 -1.74
C LEU A 90 10.45 8.04 -2.39
N LEU A 91 9.41 7.77 -3.17
CA LEU A 91 8.60 8.79 -3.85
C LEU A 91 7.17 8.81 -3.33
N TYR A 92 6.67 10.00 -2.98
CA TYR A 92 5.30 10.22 -2.54
C TYR A 92 4.39 10.56 -3.73
N HIS A 93 4.09 9.54 -4.53
CA HIS A 93 3.04 9.57 -5.55
C HIS A 93 1.96 8.58 -5.15
N TYR A 94 0.68 8.96 -5.23
CA TYR A 94 -0.40 8.01 -5.07
C TYR A 94 -1.51 8.35 -6.04
N ASN A 95 -2.05 7.30 -6.64
CA ASN A 95 -3.11 7.41 -7.65
C ASN A 95 -4.35 6.66 -7.19
N LEU A 96 -4.17 5.61 -6.38
CA LEU A 96 -5.26 4.81 -5.84
C LEU A 96 -5.39 5.13 -4.35
N VAL A 97 -6.58 5.52 -3.93
CA VAL A 97 -6.90 5.76 -2.52
C VAL A 97 -8.07 4.89 -2.12
N PHE A 98 -7.91 4.12 -1.05
CA PHE A 98 -8.98 3.35 -0.43
C PHE A 98 -9.21 3.86 0.98
N ASP A 99 -10.37 4.49 1.20
CA ASP A 99 -10.81 4.92 2.51
C ASP A 99 -11.76 3.87 3.10
N LEU A 100 -11.32 3.25 4.20
CA LEU A 100 -12.04 2.20 4.91
C LEU A 100 -12.86 2.82 6.04
N TYR A 101 -14.19 2.77 5.92
CA TYR A 101 -15.10 3.38 6.86
C TYR A 101 -15.53 2.41 7.96
N LYS A 102 -15.64 2.95 9.17
CA LYS A 102 -16.25 2.30 10.32
C LYS A 102 -17.08 3.32 11.09
N ASN A 103 -18.36 3.02 11.34
CA ASN A 103 -19.30 3.93 11.98
C ASN A 103 -19.28 5.33 11.31
N ASP A 104 -19.39 5.36 9.98
CA ASP A 104 -19.40 6.58 9.14
C ASP A 104 -18.12 7.46 9.23
N SER A 105 -17.04 6.94 9.79
CA SER A 105 -15.75 7.63 9.90
C SER A 105 -14.64 6.87 9.18
N ILE A 106 -13.72 7.59 8.53
CA ILE A 106 -12.55 6.96 7.90
C ILE A 106 -11.66 6.41 9.02
N SER A 107 -11.55 5.09 9.09
CA SER A 107 -10.77 4.37 10.08
C SER A 107 -9.35 4.07 9.59
N VAL A 108 -9.20 3.79 8.30
CA VAL A 108 -7.93 3.51 7.64
C VAL A 108 -7.94 4.14 6.25
N THR A 109 -6.84 4.79 5.88
CA THR A 109 -6.61 5.25 4.50
C THR A 109 -5.45 4.46 3.91
N VAL A 110 -5.68 3.79 2.78
CA VAL A 110 -4.65 3.10 2.01
C VAL A 110 -4.37 3.91 0.75
N LYS A 111 -3.11 4.27 0.53
CA LYS A 111 -2.66 5.01 -0.66
C LYS A 111 -1.68 4.16 -1.44
N ILE A 112 -1.89 4.00 -2.75
CA ILE A 112 -1.03 3.21 -3.63
C ILE A 112 -0.61 4.04 -4.85
N SER A 113 0.69 4.02 -5.14
CA SER A 113 1.28 4.55 -6.37
C SER A 113 1.14 3.52 -7.49
N THR A 114 0.45 3.86 -8.57
CA THR A 114 0.41 2.99 -9.75
C THR A 114 1.74 2.99 -10.50
N LEU A 115 2.52 4.08 -10.39
CA LEU A 115 3.82 4.21 -11.07
C LEU A 115 4.94 3.42 -10.38
N THR A 116 4.95 3.40 -9.05
CA THR A 116 6.06 2.82 -8.28
C THR A 116 5.68 1.56 -7.50
N GLY A 117 4.39 1.29 -7.33
CA GLY A 117 3.89 0.19 -6.49
C GLY A 117 3.98 0.51 -5.00
N ASN A 118 4.40 1.71 -4.61
CA ASN A 118 4.49 2.12 -3.22
C ASN A 118 3.11 2.12 -2.58
N ILE A 119 3.00 1.52 -1.40
CA ILE A 119 1.78 1.45 -0.60
C ILE A 119 2.02 2.06 0.77
N THR A 120 1.07 2.90 1.19
CA THR A 120 1.02 3.47 2.52
C THR A 120 -0.32 3.13 3.16
N ILE A 121 -0.30 2.70 4.41
CA ILE A 121 -1.49 2.42 5.21
C ILE A 121 -1.42 3.30 6.45
N ASP A 122 -2.40 4.19 6.59
CA ASP A 122 -2.58 5.07 7.74
C ASP A 122 -3.82 4.64 8.53
N ASN A 123 -3.61 4.01 9.69
CA ASN A 123 -4.68 3.62 10.59
C ASN A 123 -4.96 4.75 11.58
N LYS A 124 -6.04 5.50 11.33
CA LYS A 124 -6.44 6.67 12.12
C LYS A 124 -6.96 6.31 13.51
N VAL A 125 -7.36 5.06 13.74
CA VAL A 125 -7.84 4.57 15.04
C VAL A 125 -6.68 4.23 15.97
N SER A 126 -5.66 3.54 15.46
CA SER A 126 -4.50 3.11 16.25
C SER A 126 -3.31 4.07 16.18
N GLY A 127 -3.30 5.01 15.23
CA GLY A 127 -2.16 5.88 14.93
C GLY A 127 -1.01 5.14 14.25
N VAL A 128 -1.21 3.90 13.81
CA VAL A 128 -0.17 3.09 13.14
C VAL A 128 -0.04 3.53 11.70
N TYR A 129 1.19 3.84 11.31
CA TYR A 129 1.59 4.14 9.94
C TYR A 129 2.48 3.02 9.39
N PHE A 130 2.16 2.52 8.20
CA PHE A 130 2.92 1.48 7.52
C PHE A 130 3.21 1.89 6.08
N ARG A 131 4.44 1.63 5.63
CA ARG A 131 4.91 1.91 4.27
C ARG A 131 5.62 0.67 3.73
N ASN A 132 5.29 0.29 2.51
CA ASN A 132 5.91 -0.83 1.80
C ASN A 132 5.75 -0.65 0.28
N ASN A 133 5.96 -1.72 -0.47
CA ASN A 133 5.76 -1.79 -1.91
C ASN A 133 4.97 -3.07 -2.26
N CYS A 134 3.99 -2.93 -3.15
CA CYS A 134 3.12 -4.01 -3.60
C CYS A 134 3.91 -5.06 -4.40
N THR A 135 3.53 -6.33 -4.28
CA THR A 135 3.93 -7.35 -5.26
C THR A 135 3.13 -7.20 -6.55
N LEU A 136 3.66 -7.72 -7.66
CA LEU A 136 2.94 -7.79 -8.94
C LEU A 136 1.62 -8.57 -8.80
N GLN A 137 1.62 -9.65 -8.02
CA GLN A 137 0.39 -10.41 -7.72
C GLN A 137 -0.68 -9.54 -7.07
N PHE A 138 -0.31 -8.65 -6.14
CA PHE A 138 -1.29 -7.72 -5.59
C PHE A 138 -1.67 -6.63 -6.60
N GLY A 139 -0.71 -6.21 -7.44
CA GLY A 139 -0.95 -5.35 -8.59
C GLY A 139 -2.05 -5.86 -9.52
N GLU A 140 -2.07 -7.15 -9.86
CA GLU A 140 -3.13 -7.78 -10.67
C GLU A 140 -4.52 -7.60 -10.06
N VAL A 141 -4.63 -7.69 -8.73
CA VAL A 141 -5.90 -7.43 -8.02
C VAL A 141 -6.31 -5.97 -8.18
N LEU A 142 -5.37 -5.03 -8.09
CA LEU A 142 -5.63 -3.61 -8.27
C LEU A 142 -6.06 -3.29 -9.71
N ILE A 143 -5.41 -3.90 -10.70
CA ILE A 143 -5.79 -3.76 -12.12
C ILE A 143 -7.20 -4.30 -12.35
N ALA A 144 -7.53 -5.48 -11.81
CA ALA A 144 -8.87 -6.03 -11.94
C ALA A 144 -9.95 -5.12 -11.32
N LEU A 145 -9.66 -4.45 -10.20
CA LEU A 145 -10.55 -3.44 -9.63
C LEU A 145 -10.68 -2.20 -10.52
N LEU A 146 -9.58 -1.71 -11.08
CA LEU A 146 -9.61 -0.58 -12.01
C LEU A 146 -10.50 -0.87 -13.23
N ASP A 147 -10.37 -2.06 -13.82
CA ASP A 147 -11.17 -2.46 -14.98
C ASP A 147 -12.64 -2.60 -14.60
N TYR A 148 -12.93 -3.31 -13.50
CA TYR A 148 -14.30 -3.57 -13.06
C TYR A 148 -15.10 -2.29 -12.77
N TYR A 149 -14.43 -1.28 -12.19
CA TYR A 149 -15.04 0.00 -11.85
C TYR A 149 -14.85 1.09 -12.94
N ASN A 150 -14.39 0.71 -14.13
CA ASN A 150 -14.15 1.60 -15.29
C ASN A 150 -13.17 2.76 -15.02
N PHE A 151 -12.22 2.56 -14.11
CA PHE A 151 -11.18 3.53 -13.77
C PHE A 151 -9.91 3.41 -14.61
N SER A 152 -9.75 2.32 -15.38
CA SER A 152 -8.60 2.13 -16.28
C SER A 152 -8.45 3.26 -17.30
N ASN A 153 -9.54 3.94 -17.66
CA ASN A 153 -9.52 5.09 -18.58
C ASN A 153 -8.75 6.30 -18.04
N TYR A 154 -8.47 6.36 -16.74
CA TYR A 154 -7.65 7.43 -16.14
C TYR A 154 -6.14 7.18 -16.29
N PHE A 155 -5.73 6.01 -16.79
CA PHE A 155 -4.35 5.58 -16.85
C PHE A 155 -3.96 5.17 -18.27
N ASN A 156 -2.71 5.44 -18.64
CA ASN A 156 -2.06 4.76 -19.75
C ASN A 156 -1.16 3.64 -19.20
N GLU A 157 -0.63 2.78 -20.07
CA GLU A 157 0.24 1.66 -19.65
C GLU A 157 1.41 2.13 -18.77
N VAL A 158 2.05 3.24 -19.13
CA VAL A 158 3.20 3.80 -18.40
C VAL A 158 2.83 4.22 -16.98
N HIS A 159 1.59 4.64 -16.75
CA HIS A 159 1.10 5.02 -15.42
C HIS A 159 0.92 3.81 -14.49
N LEU A 160 0.93 2.58 -15.01
CA LEU A 160 0.67 1.36 -14.25
C LEU A 160 1.94 0.56 -13.91
N ASN A 161 3.12 1.00 -14.37
CA ASN A 161 4.42 0.30 -14.23
C ASN A 161 4.73 -0.29 -12.85
N GLY A 162 4.26 0.34 -11.78
CA GLY A 162 4.52 -0.10 -10.41
C GLY A 162 3.62 -1.23 -9.93
N ILE A 163 2.55 -1.51 -10.66
CA ILE A 163 1.55 -2.54 -10.35
C ILE A 163 1.31 -3.52 -11.50
N THR A 164 2.01 -3.36 -12.63
CA THR A 164 2.00 -4.27 -13.79
C THR A 164 3.41 -4.78 -14.08
N ASP A 165 3.51 -5.98 -14.64
CA ASP A 165 4.78 -6.49 -15.16
C ASP A 165 4.95 -6.03 -16.61
N HIS A 166 5.89 -5.11 -16.86
CA HIS A 166 6.37 -4.82 -18.21
C HIS A 166 7.60 -5.67 -18.51
N THR A 167 7.47 -6.99 -18.37
CA THR A 167 8.32 -7.87 -19.16
C THR A 167 7.76 -7.80 -20.57
N THR A 168 8.33 -6.90 -21.37
CA THR A 168 8.17 -6.91 -22.82
C THR A 168 8.49 -8.33 -23.30
N THR A 169 7.48 -9.05 -23.74
CA THR A 169 7.67 -10.12 -24.73
C THR A 169 8.08 -9.43 -26.02
N ASP A 170 9.37 -9.10 -26.10
CA ASP A 170 10.04 -8.97 -27.38
C ASP A 170 10.22 -10.40 -27.90
N ASP A 171 9.20 -10.90 -28.59
CA ASP A 171 9.29 -12.06 -29.50
C ASP A 171 9.85 -11.61 -30.87
#